data_AF-A0A6L5FJZ5-F1
#
_entry.id   AF-A0A6L5FJZ5-F1
#
_cell.length_a   1.000
_cell.length_b   1.000
_cell.length_c   1.000
_cell.angle_alpha   90.00
_cell.angle_beta   90.00
_cell.angle_gamma   90.00
#
_symmetry.space_group_name_H-M   'P 1'
#
loop_
_entity.id
_entity.type
_entity.pdbx_description
1 polymer ?
#
loop_
_entity_poly.entity_id
_entity_poly.type
_entity_poly.pdbx_seq_one_letter_code
_entity_poly.pdbx_strand_id
1 'polypeptide(L)'
;MREYHQCRNIIVDGDEFTEGALGLDWFPSAASSQAKQKYETGILDALERLRKTWAGWSVITEIFQIQSRKMYIRPYHATAGQCNATAKPTNVAAATLKGTTALDSRGNLPAPGQPRVIGTGSGSDTIINFSPETFQAGSVCATGPGATADEILLHEMVHGLRHMGGRAVREGVTGNPNMTNYEEFVAILVSNIFRSEKGIPNLRADHAGFNPLTGPNTNPATFVTSFRQYISHMSIEQPRMVQNLRTAGGVFNPLKHYP
;
A
#
# COMPACT_ATOMS: atom_id res chain seq x y z
N MET A 1 -14.26 4.10 -15.13
CA MET A 1 -13.95 3.04 -14.16
C MET A 1 -13.85 1.69 -14.86
N ARG A 2 -12.91 0.84 -14.43
CA ARG A 2 -12.72 -0.54 -14.88
C ARG A 2 -12.48 -1.45 -13.68
N GLU A 3 -13.17 -2.58 -13.62
CA GLU A 3 -12.89 -3.63 -12.65
C GLU A 3 -11.63 -4.41 -13.07
N TYR A 4 -10.73 -4.70 -12.12
CA TYR A 4 -9.61 -5.58 -12.40
C TYR A 4 -10.10 -7.04 -12.45
N HIS A 5 -10.10 -7.63 -13.63
CA HIS A 5 -10.71 -8.96 -13.88
C HIS A 5 -10.21 -10.12 -13.01
N GLN A 6 -9.00 -10.03 -12.43
CA GLN A 6 -8.44 -11.05 -11.53
C GLN A 6 -8.85 -10.83 -10.06
N CYS A 7 -9.36 -9.64 -9.72
CA CYS A 7 -9.83 -9.32 -8.38
C CYS A 7 -10.94 -8.26 -8.46
N ARG A 8 -12.20 -8.73 -8.41
CA ARG A 8 -13.40 -7.88 -8.48
C ARG A 8 -13.48 -6.76 -7.43
N ASN A 9 -12.68 -6.87 -6.38
CA ASN A 9 -12.63 -5.90 -5.30
C ASN A 9 -11.75 -4.70 -5.63
N ILE A 10 -10.94 -4.76 -6.69
CA ILE A 10 -10.09 -3.67 -7.16
C ILE A 10 -10.74 -2.99 -8.36
N ILE A 11 -10.99 -1.69 -8.23
CA ILE A 11 -11.58 -0.84 -9.24
C ILE A 11 -10.55 0.22 -9.62
N VAL A 12 -10.23 0.31 -10.90
CA VAL A 12 -9.41 1.39 -11.46
C VAL A 12 -10.34 2.49 -11.93
N ASP A 13 -10.23 3.67 -11.35
CA ASP A 13 -11.18 4.77 -11.54
C ASP A 13 -10.45 6.00 -12.06
N GLY A 14 -10.45 6.18 -13.38
CA GLY A 14 -9.92 7.36 -14.06
C GLY A 14 -11.01 8.35 -14.49
N ASP A 15 -12.20 8.32 -13.88
CA ASP A 15 -13.34 9.10 -14.35
C ASP A 15 -13.12 10.61 -14.25
N GLU A 16 -12.29 11.06 -13.30
CA GLU A 16 -11.86 12.45 -13.14
C GLU A 16 -11.21 13.06 -14.41
N PHE A 17 -10.59 12.28 -15.29
CA PHE A 17 -10.07 12.79 -16.56
C PHE A 17 -11.19 13.22 -17.51
N THR A 18 -12.40 12.69 -17.32
CA THR A 18 -13.57 12.94 -18.15
C THR A 18 -14.64 13.79 -17.47
N GLU A 19 -14.46 14.12 -16.19
CA GLU A 19 -15.30 15.08 -15.46
C GLU A 19 -15.03 16.49 -16.01
N GLY A 20 -16.01 17.05 -16.73
CA GLY A 20 -15.81 18.25 -17.54
C GLY A 20 -15.59 19.52 -16.72
N ALA A 21 -14.79 20.45 -17.26
CA ALA A 21 -14.47 21.77 -16.68
C ALA A 21 -15.68 22.71 -16.43
N LEU A 22 -16.90 22.25 -16.73
CA LEU A 22 -18.17 22.98 -16.55
C LEU A 22 -19.37 22.06 -16.21
N GLY A 23 -19.16 20.83 -15.73
CA GLY A 23 -20.25 19.93 -15.29
C GLY A 23 -21.15 19.36 -16.40
N LEU A 24 -20.65 19.26 -17.63
CA LEU A 24 -21.33 18.61 -18.75
C LEU A 24 -20.66 17.27 -19.06
N ASP A 25 -21.08 16.21 -18.34
CA ASP A 25 -20.47 14.87 -18.36
C ASP A 25 -20.78 14.04 -19.62
N TRP A 26 -21.55 14.57 -20.56
CA TRP A 26 -22.17 13.80 -21.65
C TRP A 26 -21.32 13.72 -22.93
N PHE A 27 -20.20 14.47 -23.03
CA PHE A 27 -19.24 14.36 -24.15
C PHE A 27 -17.80 14.73 -23.73
N PRO A 28 -16.99 13.81 -23.17
CA PRO A 28 -15.59 14.09 -22.90
C PRO A 28 -14.81 14.34 -24.19
N SER A 29 -13.82 15.24 -24.16
CA SER A 29 -12.96 15.47 -25.31
C SER A 29 -12.16 14.20 -25.66
N ALA A 30 -11.72 14.07 -26.91
CA ALA A 30 -10.88 12.95 -27.34
C ALA A 30 -9.59 12.85 -26.49
N ALA A 31 -8.99 13.99 -26.13
CA ALA A 31 -7.82 14.06 -25.26
C ALA A 31 -8.11 13.56 -23.83
N SER A 32 -9.25 13.95 -23.25
CA SER A 32 -9.72 13.52 -21.93
C SER A 32 -9.96 12.01 -21.88
N SER A 33 -10.65 11.48 -22.91
CA SER A 33 -10.90 10.05 -23.07
C SER A 33 -9.58 9.26 -23.23
N GLN A 34 -8.63 9.79 -23.99
CA GLN A 34 -7.31 9.17 -24.16
C GLN A 34 -6.50 9.18 -22.86
N ALA A 35 -6.54 10.28 -22.09
CA ALA A 35 -5.86 10.37 -20.79
C ALA A 35 -6.40 9.34 -19.80
N LYS A 36 -7.74 9.24 -19.68
CA LYS A 36 -8.41 8.19 -18.91
C LYS A 36 -7.98 6.80 -19.32
N GLN A 37 -8.03 6.49 -20.61
CA GLN A 37 -7.65 5.18 -21.13
C GLN A 37 -6.18 4.85 -20.82
N LYS A 38 -5.28 5.82 -20.99
CA LYS A 38 -3.85 5.67 -20.70
C LYS A 38 -3.61 5.38 -19.23
N TYR A 39 -4.24 6.16 -18.34
CA TYR A 39 -4.15 5.95 -16.89
C TYR A 39 -4.69 4.56 -16.50
N GLU A 40 -5.92 4.24 -16.90
CA GLU A 40 -6.55 2.97 -16.51
C GLU A 40 -5.75 1.77 -17.02
N THR A 41 -5.21 1.85 -18.24
CA THR A 41 -4.33 0.80 -18.80
C THR A 41 -3.01 0.68 -18.02
N GLY A 42 -2.38 1.81 -17.67
CA GLY A 42 -1.13 1.81 -16.90
C GLY A 42 -1.27 1.16 -15.52
N ILE A 43 -2.39 1.39 -14.83
CA ILE A 43 -2.69 0.73 -13.55
C ILE A 43 -2.93 -0.77 -13.74
N LEU A 44 -3.71 -1.17 -14.75
CA LEU A 44 -3.99 -2.58 -15.02
C LEU A 44 -2.70 -3.36 -15.36
N ASP A 45 -1.79 -2.76 -16.10
CA ASP A 45 -0.48 -3.34 -16.40
C ASP A 45 0.38 -3.48 -15.13
N ALA A 46 0.33 -2.51 -14.21
CA ALA A 46 1.01 -2.59 -12.92
C ALA A 46 0.46 -3.72 -12.04
N LEU A 47 -0.87 -3.83 -11.94
CA LEU A 47 -1.54 -4.92 -11.23
C LEU A 47 -1.16 -6.29 -11.81
N GLU A 48 -1.08 -6.40 -13.14
CA GLU A 48 -0.68 -7.64 -13.80
C GLU A 48 0.79 -8.01 -13.54
N ARG A 49 1.69 -7.03 -13.46
CA ARG A 49 3.09 -7.26 -13.03
C ARG A 49 3.16 -7.71 -11.57
N LEU A 50 2.38 -7.09 -10.69
CA LEU A 50 2.31 -7.47 -9.27
C LEU A 50 1.78 -8.91 -9.11
N ARG A 51 0.70 -9.26 -9.82
CA ARG A 51 0.08 -10.60 -9.77
C ARG A 51 1.04 -11.72 -10.17
N LYS A 52 2.07 -11.44 -10.98
CA LYS A 52 3.09 -12.41 -11.40
C LYS A 52 4.17 -12.69 -10.35
N THR A 53 4.09 -12.04 -9.20
CA THR A 53 4.98 -12.28 -8.04
C THR A 53 4.17 -12.86 -6.90
N TRP A 54 4.78 -13.69 -6.05
CA TRP A 54 4.15 -14.20 -4.82
C TRP A 54 3.76 -13.07 -3.88
N ALA A 55 4.61 -12.04 -3.74
CA ALA A 55 4.30 -10.90 -2.89
C ALA A 55 3.05 -10.14 -3.35
N GLY A 56 2.99 -9.76 -4.63
CA GLY A 56 1.81 -9.07 -5.18
C GLY A 56 0.58 -9.96 -5.25
N TRP A 57 0.72 -11.23 -5.65
CA TRP A 57 -0.37 -12.21 -5.66
C TRP A 57 -0.97 -12.43 -4.27
N SER A 58 -0.13 -12.50 -3.24
CA SER A 58 -0.59 -12.65 -1.85
C SER A 58 -1.50 -11.50 -1.43
N VAL A 59 -1.11 -10.26 -1.70
CA VAL A 59 -1.92 -9.07 -1.38
C VAL A 59 -3.22 -9.05 -2.18
N ILE A 60 -3.16 -9.28 -3.50
CA ILE A 60 -4.34 -9.30 -4.37
C ILE A 60 -5.34 -10.39 -3.95
N THR A 61 -4.84 -11.56 -3.56
CA THR A 61 -5.68 -12.68 -3.12
C THR A 61 -6.38 -12.36 -1.79
N GLU A 62 -5.69 -11.74 -0.83
CA GLU A 62 -6.33 -11.30 0.41
C GLU A 62 -7.42 -10.24 0.14
N ILE A 63 -7.16 -9.29 -0.75
CA ILE A 63 -8.15 -8.28 -1.17
C ILE A 63 -9.38 -8.96 -1.79
N PHE A 64 -9.18 -9.96 -2.64
CA PHE A 64 -10.28 -10.72 -3.28
C PHE A 64 -11.18 -11.45 -2.28
N GLN A 65 -10.62 -11.88 -1.15
CA GLN A 65 -11.36 -12.63 -0.13
C GLN A 65 -12.27 -11.73 0.72
N ILE A 66 -12.11 -10.40 0.66
CA ILE A 66 -12.96 -9.45 1.37
C ILE A 66 -14.23 -9.19 0.56
N GLN A 67 -15.35 -9.82 0.95
CA GLN A 67 -16.54 -9.89 0.09
C GLN A 67 -17.28 -8.55 -0.12
N SER A 68 -17.22 -7.61 0.82
CA SER A 68 -18.11 -6.45 0.87
C SER A 68 -17.41 -5.08 0.77
N ARG A 69 -16.13 -5.08 0.35
CA ARG A 69 -15.33 -3.86 0.26
C ARG A 69 -14.68 -3.69 -1.10
N LYS A 70 -14.44 -2.45 -1.49
CA LYS A 70 -13.77 -2.07 -2.72
C LYS A 70 -12.51 -1.25 -2.43
N MET A 71 -11.50 -1.49 -3.24
CA MET A 71 -10.29 -0.71 -3.37
C MET A 71 -10.38 0.07 -4.68
N TYR A 72 -10.52 1.39 -4.59
CA TYR A 72 -10.54 2.29 -5.72
C TYR A 72 -9.14 2.85 -5.95
N ILE A 73 -8.58 2.69 -7.14
CA ILE A 73 -7.30 3.28 -7.53
C ILE A 73 -7.58 4.45 -8.47
N ARG A 74 -7.38 5.66 -7.96
CA ARG A 74 -7.63 6.94 -8.62
C ARG A 74 -6.33 7.68 -8.92
N PRO A 75 -6.30 8.55 -9.94
CA PRO A 75 -5.11 9.30 -10.24
C PRO A 75 -4.68 10.18 -9.05
N TYR A 76 -3.38 10.34 -8.91
CA TYR A 76 -2.81 11.31 -8.00
C TYR A 76 -2.32 12.52 -8.79
N HIS A 77 -2.88 13.69 -8.48
CA HIS A 77 -2.43 14.96 -9.04
C HIS A 77 -1.29 15.51 -8.20
N ALA A 78 -0.07 15.11 -8.53
CA ALA A 78 1.11 15.67 -7.90
C ALA A 78 1.23 17.17 -8.25
N THR A 79 1.41 18.02 -7.24
CA THR A 79 2.01 19.33 -7.47
C THR A 79 3.47 19.15 -7.90
N ALA A 80 4.01 20.06 -8.70
CA ALA A 80 5.38 19.96 -9.22
C ALA A 80 6.39 19.66 -8.08
N GLY A 81 7.17 18.59 -8.25
CA GLY A 81 8.18 18.14 -7.28
C GLY A 81 7.66 17.27 -6.12
N GLN A 82 6.35 17.02 -6.03
CA GLN A 82 5.81 16.15 -4.99
C GLN A 82 5.79 14.68 -5.42
N CYS A 83 6.56 13.86 -4.71
CA CYS A 83 6.63 12.42 -4.89
C CYS A 83 5.75 11.73 -3.87
N ASN A 84 4.51 11.42 -4.24
CA ASN A 84 3.54 10.91 -3.27
C ASN A 84 2.51 9.97 -3.90
N ALA A 85 2.01 9.07 -3.09
CA ALA A 85 0.83 8.23 -3.29
C ALA A 85 0.15 8.09 -1.93
N THR A 86 -1.14 7.77 -1.89
CA THR A 86 -1.83 7.64 -0.61
C THR A 86 -2.92 6.59 -0.65
N ALA A 87 -3.05 5.79 0.40
CA ALA A 87 -4.24 5.02 0.70
C ALA A 87 -5.05 5.67 1.84
N LYS A 88 -6.36 5.86 1.64
CA LYS A 88 -7.27 6.41 2.66
C LYS A 88 -8.54 5.58 2.76
N PRO A 89 -9.00 5.25 3.98
CA PRO A 89 -10.29 4.61 4.14
C PRO A 89 -11.43 5.61 3.91
N THR A 90 -12.55 5.16 3.35
CA THR A 90 -13.79 5.95 3.26
C THR A 90 -14.48 6.12 4.63
N ASN A 91 -14.22 5.22 5.57
CA ASN A 91 -14.67 5.28 6.95
C ASN A 91 -13.53 4.90 7.91
N VAL A 92 -12.97 5.91 8.60
CA VAL A 92 -11.84 5.74 9.52
C VAL A 92 -12.19 4.79 10.68
N ALA A 93 -13.37 4.94 11.30
CA ALA A 93 -13.79 4.07 12.40
C ALA A 93 -13.85 2.61 11.96
N ALA A 94 -14.38 2.35 10.77
CA ALA A 94 -14.47 0.99 10.22
C ALA A 94 -13.11 0.39 9.87
N ALA A 95 -12.17 1.20 9.38
CA ALA A 95 -10.83 0.77 9.01
C ALA A 95 -9.91 0.51 10.21
N THR A 96 -10.11 1.22 11.32
CA THR A 96 -9.31 1.09 12.53
C THR A 96 -9.65 -0.18 13.31
N LEU A 97 -8.63 -0.81 13.89
CA LEU A 97 -8.76 -2.00 14.72
C LEU A 97 -9.82 -1.81 15.82
N LYS A 98 -10.66 -2.84 16.03
CA LYS A 98 -11.77 -2.76 16.98
C LYS A 98 -11.28 -2.39 18.39
N GLY A 99 -11.91 -1.36 18.97
CA GLY A 99 -11.65 -0.92 20.34
C GLY A 99 -10.42 -0.03 20.52
N THR A 100 -9.64 0.23 19.47
CA THR A 100 -8.51 1.16 19.55
C THR A 100 -8.94 2.58 19.14
N THR A 101 -8.19 3.58 19.59
CA THR A 101 -8.40 4.96 19.13
C THR A 101 -7.73 5.15 17.77
N ALA A 102 -8.43 5.70 16.79
CA ALA A 102 -7.84 6.05 15.51
C ALA A 102 -6.82 7.19 15.70
N LEU A 103 -5.59 6.96 15.21
CA LEU A 103 -4.51 7.92 15.24
C LEU A 103 -4.34 8.58 13.86
N ASP A 104 -3.70 9.75 13.82
CA ASP A 104 -3.32 10.41 12.56
C ASP A 104 -2.25 9.60 11.81
N SER A 105 -1.84 10.05 10.62
CA SER A 105 -0.82 9.36 9.81
C SER A 105 0.57 9.27 10.48
N ARG A 106 0.81 10.06 11.53
CA ARG A 106 2.05 10.08 12.30
C ARG A 106 1.93 9.31 13.62
N GLY A 107 0.77 8.71 13.90
CA GLY A 107 0.53 7.99 15.14
C GLY A 107 0.18 8.88 16.34
N ASN A 108 -0.21 10.14 16.11
CA ASN A 108 -0.66 11.02 17.20
C ASN A 108 -2.15 10.89 17.44
N LEU A 109 -2.55 11.10 18.70
CA LEU A 109 -3.95 11.30 19.05
C LEU A 109 -4.50 12.60 18.41
N PRO A 110 -5.81 12.67 18.16
CA PRO A 110 -6.46 13.93 17.82
C PRO A 110 -6.12 15.03 18.83
N ALA A 111 -6.00 16.27 18.35
CA ALA A 111 -5.71 17.43 19.19
C ALA A 111 -6.73 17.55 20.35
N PRO A 112 -6.35 18.11 21.51
CA PRO A 112 -7.28 18.32 22.62
C PRO A 112 -8.56 19.03 22.15
N GLY A 113 -9.72 18.49 22.55
CA GLY A 113 -11.04 19.00 22.15
C GLY A 113 -11.61 18.40 20.86
N GLN A 114 -10.85 17.61 20.11
CA GLN A 114 -11.38 16.85 18.97
C GLN A 114 -11.99 15.51 19.44
N PRO A 115 -13.12 15.08 18.86
CA PRO A 115 -13.72 13.79 19.20
C PRO A 115 -12.78 12.65 18.82
N ARG A 116 -12.62 11.68 19.72
CA ARG A 116 -11.87 10.46 19.43
C ARG A 116 -12.74 9.51 18.61
N VAL A 117 -12.18 9.01 17.52
CA VAL A 117 -12.80 7.94 16.74
C VAL A 117 -12.34 6.60 17.29
N ILE A 118 -13.27 5.77 17.73
CA ILE A 118 -12.99 4.41 18.17
C ILE A 118 -13.18 3.46 17.00
N GLY A 119 -12.17 2.61 16.76
CA GLY A 119 -12.22 1.60 15.71
C GLY A 119 -13.32 0.59 15.97
N THR A 120 -14.08 0.26 14.94
CA THR A 120 -15.10 -0.80 14.97
C THR A 120 -14.55 -2.12 14.44
N GLY A 121 -13.46 -2.08 13.67
CA GLY A 121 -12.86 -3.23 12.99
C GLY A 121 -13.74 -3.87 11.92
N SER A 122 -14.77 -3.17 11.42
CA SER A 122 -15.71 -3.72 10.44
C SER A 122 -15.23 -3.65 8.99
N GLY A 123 -14.06 -3.06 8.74
CA GLY A 123 -13.50 -2.84 7.42
C GLY A 123 -14.16 -1.68 6.67
N SER A 124 -13.37 -0.98 5.86
CA SER A 124 -13.79 0.17 5.05
C SER A 124 -13.42 -0.04 3.58
N ASP A 125 -14.16 0.56 2.65
CA ASP A 125 -13.60 0.78 1.31
C ASP A 125 -12.35 1.65 1.43
N THR A 126 -11.45 1.54 0.47
CA THR A 126 -10.21 2.30 0.44
C THR A 126 -10.05 2.99 -0.90
N ILE A 127 -9.54 4.22 -0.86
CA ILE A 127 -9.16 4.99 -2.05
C ILE A 127 -7.65 5.10 -2.03
N ILE A 128 -7.01 4.57 -3.07
CA ILE A 128 -5.61 4.75 -3.38
C ILE A 128 -5.53 5.84 -4.43
N ASN A 129 -4.87 6.95 -4.11
CA ASN A 129 -4.50 7.96 -5.10
C ASN A 129 -3.06 7.67 -5.54
N PHE A 130 -2.89 7.28 -6.80
CA PHE A 130 -1.60 6.86 -7.35
C PHE A 130 -1.55 7.09 -8.86
N SER A 131 -0.44 7.64 -9.33
CA SER A 131 -0.16 7.86 -10.75
C SER A 131 1.18 7.20 -11.13
N PRO A 132 1.20 6.12 -11.94
CA PRO A 132 2.42 5.40 -12.29
C PRO A 132 3.52 6.28 -12.88
N GLU A 133 3.14 7.27 -13.69
CA GLU A 133 4.05 8.22 -14.34
C GLU A 133 4.84 9.08 -13.35
N THR A 134 4.32 9.29 -12.13
CA THR A 134 5.06 9.98 -11.07
C THR A 134 6.30 9.20 -10.67
N PHE A 135 6.25 7.86 -10.72
CA PHE A 135 7.29 6.94 -10.24
C PHE A 135 7.94 6.11 -11.36
N GLN A 136 7.79 6.56 -12.60
CA GLN A 136 8.42 5.90 -13.75
C GLN A 136 9.93 6.11 -13.74
N ALA A 137 10.68 5.20 -14.35
CA ALA A 137 12.13 5.33 -14.49
C ALA A 137 12.51 6.68 -15.13
N GLY A 138 13.49 7.36 -14.55
CA GLY A 138 13.93 8.71 -14.97
C GLY A 138 13.13 9.87 -14.36
N SER A 139 12.03 9.61 -13.65
CA SER A 139 11.38 10.63 -12.82
C SER A 139 12.22 10.97 -11.59
N VAL A 140 12.07 12.19 -11.07
CA VAL A 140 12.71 12.62 -9.81
C VAL A 140 12.26 11.77 -8.61
N CYS A 141 11.07 11.16 -8.69
CA CYS A 141 10.49 10.36 -7.62
C CYS A 141 10.90 8.89 -7.66
N ALA A 142 11.45 8.40 -8.76
CA ALA A 142 11.90 7.01 -8.90
C ALA A 142 13.35 6.80 -8.40
N THR A 143 13.70 7.41 -7.28
CA THR A 143 15.06 7.38 -6.72
C THR A 143 15.10 6.63 -5.39
N GLY A 144 15.93 5.57 -5.33
CA GLY A 144 16.17 4.77 -4.12
C GLY A 144 15.32 3.50 -4.02
N PRO A 145 15.55 2.65 -3.00
CA PRO A 145 14.79 1.42 -2.79
C PRO A 145 13.35 1.71 -2.38
N GLY A 146 12.39 1.01 -2.99
CA GLY A 146 10.96 1.21 -2.74
C GLY A 146 10.29 2.25 -3.64
N ALA A 147 11.03 2.88 -4.56
CA ALA A 147 10.57 4.07 -5.29
C ALA A 147 9.97 3.79 -6.68
N THR A 148 9.97 2.54 -7.16
CA THR A 148 9.36 2.25 -8.47
C THR A 148 7.84 2.19 -8.39
N ALA A 149 7.17 2.49 -9.50
CA ALA A 149 5.71 2.50 -9.58
C ALA A 149 5.04 1.22 -9.04
N ASP A 150 5.56 0.03 -9.39
CA ASP A 150 5.00 -1.24 -8.90
C ASP A 150 5.12 -1.36 -7.36
N GLU A 151 6.23 -0.90 -6.78
CA GLU A 151 6.49 -1.01 -5.34
C GLU A 151 5.68 -0.03 -4.52
N ILE A 152 5.50 1.20 -5.03
CA ILE A 152 4.64 2.20 -4.42
C ILE A 152 3.19 1.74 -4.48
N LEU A 153 2.73 1.23 -5.64
CA LEU A 153 1.38 0.69 -5.74
C LEU A 153 1.18 -0.48 -4.76
N LEU A 154 2.12 -1.43 -4.69
CA LEU A 154 2.03 -2.54 -3.74
C LEU A 154 1.97 -2.05 -2.29
N HIS A 155 2.79 -1.06 -1.93
CA HIS A 155 2.80 -0.44 -0.61
C HIS A 155 1.43 0.14 -0.25
N GLU A 156 0.84 0.96 -1.13
CA GLU A 156 -0.49 1.53 -0.91
C GLU A 156 -1.60 0.45 -0.89
N MET A 157 -1.45 -0.61 -1.68
CA MET A 157 -2.37 -1.75 -1.66
C MET A 157 -2.33 -2.51 -0.34
N VAL A 158 -1.18 -2.59 0.34
CA VAL A 158 -1.09 -3.18 1.68
C VAL A 158 -1.84 -2.33 2.69
N HIS A 159 -1.66 -1.01 2.69
CA HIS A 159 -2.46 -0.09 3.51
C HIS A 159 -3.96 -0.26 3.24
N GLY A 160 -4.33 -0.27 1.96
CA GLY A 160 -5.72 -0.46 1.55
C GLY A 160 -6.32 -1.80 1.97
N LEU A 161 -5.56 -2.90 1.88
CA LEU A 161 -5.96 -4.20 2.40
C LEU A 161 -6.24 -4.14 3.91
N ARG A 162 -5.39 -3.46 4.68
CA ARG A 162 -5.57 -3.31 6.13
C ARG A 162 -6.79 -2.43 6.47
N HIS A 163 -7.05 -1.39 5.70
CA HIS A 163 -8.31 -0.61 5.79
C HIS A 163 -9.54 -1.49 5.52
N MET A 164 -9.52 -2.29 4.46
CA MET A 164 -10.60 -3.19 4.08
C MET A 164 -10.87 -4.29 5.11
N GLY A 165 -9.83 -4.73 5.82
CA GLY A 165 -9.93 -5.71 6.90
C GLY A 165 -10.33 -5.13 8.25
N GLY A 166 -10.36 -3.81 8.43
CA GLY A 166 -10.64 -3.18 9.72
C GLY A 166 -9.50 -3.38 10.72
N ARG A 167 -8.25 -3.35 10.25
CA ARG A 167 -7.05 -3.72 11.02
C ARG A 167 -6.02 -2.59 11.09
N ALA A 168 -6.33 -1.38 10.65
CA ALA A 168 -5.34 -0.31 10.66
C ALA A 168 -4.91 0.05 12.10
N VAL A 169 -3.60 -0.02 12.37
CA VAL A 169 -2.95 0.30 13.65
C VAL A 169 -1.77 1.23 13.37
N ARG A 170 -1.89 2.49 13.80
CA ARG A 170 -0.89 3.53 13.53
C ARG A 170 0.01 3.82 14.73
N GLU A 171 0.25 2.82 15.56
CA GLU A 171 1.18 2.92 16.69
C GLU A 171 2.63 2.94 16.22
N GLY A 172 3.49 3.65 16.95
CA GLY A 172 4.90 3.80 16.60
C GLY A 172 5.70 2.49 16.65
N VAL A 173 6.71 2.39 15.79
CA VAL A 173 7.64 1.25 15.77
C VAL A 173 8.82 1.52 16.71
N THR A 174 8.89 0.77 17.79
CA THR A 174 9.95 0.84 18.80
C THR A 174 11.30 0.58 18.16
N GLY A 175 12.28 1.44 18.43
CA GLY A 175 13.63 1.32 17.90
C GLY A 175 13.81 1.77 16.44
N ASN A 176 12.75 2.24 15.76
CA ASN A 176 12.84 2.82 14.43
C ASN A 176 11.87 4.02 14.26
N PRO A 177 12.24 5.22 14.74
CA PRO A 177 11.38 6.40 14.64
C PRO A 177 11.08 6.82 13.19
N ASN A 178 11.97 6.50 12.25
CA ASN A 178 11.78 6.82 10.83
C ASN A 178 10.76 5.90 10.14
N MET A 179 10.41 4.76 10.74
CA MET A 179 9.34 3.89 10.24
C MET A 179 7.95 4.55 10.42
N THR A 180 7.84 5.60 11.22
CA THR A 180 6.59 6.27 11.60
C THR A 180 5.64 5.39 12.41
N ASN A 181 5.11 4.30 11.85
CA ASN A 181 4.12 3.46 12.52
C ASN A 181 4.10 2.01 12.00
N TYR A 182 3.26 1.18 12.61
CA TYR A 182 3.13 -0.24 12.27
C TYR A 182 2.55 -0.49 10.86
N GLU A 183 1.62 0.32 10.36
CA GLU A 183 1.11 0.18 8.98
C GLU A 183 2.26 0.30 7.97
N GLU A 184 3.12 1.31 8.16
CA GLU A 184 4.30 1.51 7.31
C GLU A 184 5.29 0.34 7.39
N PHE A 185 5.50 -0.21 8.59
CA PHE A 185 6.33 -1.40 8.77
C PHE A 185 5.83 -2.57 7.92
N VAL A 186 4.53 -2.87 7.98
CA VAL A 186 3.94 -3.98 7.23
C VAL A 186 4.06 -3.73 5.72
N ALA A 187 3.73 -2.53 5.26
CA ALA A 187 3.81 -2.17 3.85
C ALA A 187 5.25 -2.22 3.31
N ILE A 188 6.23 -1.70 4.06
CA ILE A 188 7.66 -1.76 3.68
C ILE A 188 8.19 -3.18 3.72
N LEU A 189 7.82 -4.00 4.71
CA LEU A 189 8.23 -5.41 4.77
C LEU A 189 7.76 -6.16 3.52
N VAL A 190 6.48 -6.01 3.15
CA VAL A 190 5.92 -6.65 1.95
C VAL A 190 6.60 -6.13 0.68
N SER A 191 6.80 -4.82 0.54
CA SER A 191 7.52 -4.25 -0.61
C SER A 191 8.98 -4.72 -0.69
N ASN A 192 9.67 -4.88 0.44
CA ASN A 192 11.03 -5.43 0.47
C ASN A 192 11.09 -6.91 0.08
N ILE A 193 10.11 -7.71 0.47
CA ILE A 193 9.97 -9.11 0.00
C ILE A 193 9.76 -9.12 -1.52
N PHE A 194 8.86 -8.28 -2.04
CA PHE A 194 8.63 -8.13 -3.48
C PHE A 194 9.90 -7.71 -4.25
N ARG A 195 10.63 -6.71 -3.76
CA ARG A 195 11.92 -6.29 -4.35
C ARG A 195 12.90 -7.45 -4.41
N SER A 196 13.02 -8.18 -3.31
CA SER A 196 13.96 -9.30 -3.22
C SER A 196 13.56 -10.44 -4.14
N GLU A 197 12.26 -10.75 -4.24
CA GLU A 197 11.71 -11.73 -5.16
C GLU A 197 12.04 -11.39 -6.63
N LYS A 198 11.98 -10.10 -6.99
CA LYS A 198 12.36 -9.62 -8.34
C LYS A 198 13.87 -9.50 -8.55
N GLY A 199 14.70 -9.82 -7.56
CA GLY A 199 16.16 -9.67 -7.63
C GLY A 199 16.61 -8.20 -7.69
N ILE A 200 15.77 -7.26 -7.27
CA ILE A 200 16.10 -5.84 -7.27
C ILE A 200 17.02 -5.56 -6.05
N PRO A 201 18.19 -4.94 -6.23
CA PRO A 201 19.13 -4.70 -5.15
C PRO A 201 18.61 -3.64 -4.17
N ASN A 202 19.19 -3.69 -2.96
CA ASN A 202 18.87 -2.84 -1.82
C ASN A 202 17.41 -2.94 -1.35
N LEU A 203 17.22 -2.82 -0.04
CA LEU A 203 15.91 -2.84 0.61
C LEU A 203 15.63 -1.43 1.14
N ARG A 204 14.37 -1.05 1.30
CA ARG A 204 14.00 0.23 1.92
C ARG A 204 14.08 0.11 3.44
N ALA A 205 14.76 1.06 4.09
CA ALA A 205 14.99 1.04 5.54
C ALA A 205 13.74 1.40 6.35
N ASP A 206 13.03 2.43 5.89
CA ASP A 206 12.00 3.12 6.66
C ASP A 206 11.07 3.95 5.75
N HIS A 207 10.07 4.59 6.36
CA HIS A 207 9.05 5.36 5.65
C HIS A 207 9.46 6.83 5.39
N ALA A 208 10.32 7.40 6.24
CA ALA A 208 10.76 8.79 6.14
C ALA A 208 11.44 9.14 4.79
N GLY A 209 11.98 8.14 4.07
CA GLY A 209 12.46 8.32 2.71
C GLY A 209 12.67 7.00 1.98
N PHE A 210 13.54 7.04 0.97
CA PHE A 210 13.95 5.88 0.18
C PHE A 210 15.40 5.51 0.46
N ASN A 211 15.79 5.56 1.74
CA ASN A 211 17.14 5.17 2.16
C ASN A 211 17.28 3.65 2.14
N PRO A 212 18.45 3.11 1.76
CA PRO A 212 18.70 1.69 1.81
C PRO A 212 18.74 1.18 3.26
N LEU A 213 18.12 0.03 3.52
CA LEU A 213 18.34 -0.75 4.73
C LEU A 213 19.79 -1.21 4.75
N THR A 214 20.49 -0.93 5.83
CA THR A 214 21.91 -1.26 6.00
C THR A 214 22.13 -2.05 7.28
N GLY A 215 23.36 -2.54 7.45
CA GLY A 215 23.76 -3.24 8.66
C GLY A 215 23.11 -4.62 8.83
N PRO A 216 23.07 -5.15 10.06
CA PRO A 216 22.67 -6.53 10.33
C PRO A 216 21.23 -6.86 9.88
N ASN A 217 20.34 -5.86 9.87
CA ASN A 217 18.94 -6.04 9.47
C ASN A 217 18.76 -6.31 7.97
N THR A 218 19.80 -6.20 7.14
CA THR A 218 19.76 -6.72 5.75
C THR A 218 19.69 -8.25 5.69
N ASN A 219 20.10 -8.94 6.76
CA ASN A 219 19.94 -10.38 6.90
C ASN A 219 18.53 -10.71 7.42
N PRO A 220 17.76 -11.59 6.76
CA PRO A 220 16.37 -11.83 7.12
C PRO A 220 16.19 -12.47 8.52
N ALA A 221 17.11 -13.33 8.97
CA ALA A 221 17.04 -13.92 10.32
C ALA A 221 17.31 -12.89 11.42
N THR A 222 18.26 -11.98 11.19
CA THR A 222 18.52 -10.87 12.10
C THR A 222 17.35 -9.88 12.12
N PHE A 223 16.76 -9.60 10.96
CA PHE A 223 15.56 -8.77 10.85
C PHE A 223 14.40 -9.32 11.70
N VAL A 224 14.18 -10.65 11.67
CA VAL A 224 13.18 -11.30 12.54
C VAL A 224 13.46 -11.03 14.01
N THR A 225 14.72 -11.09 14.43
CA THR A 225 15.08 -10.85 15.83
C THR A 225 14.78 -9.41 16.22
N SER A 226 15.18 -8.43 15.40
CA SER A 226 14.99 -7.00 15.65
C SER A 226 13.51 -6.58 15.65
N PHE A 227 12.69 -7.17 14.79
CA PHE A 227 11.29 -6.76 14.59
C PHE A 227 10.28 -7.86 14.94
N ARG A 228 10.66 -8.78 15.83
CA ARG A 228 9.87 -9.99 16.16
C ARG A 228 8.43 -9.66 16.55
N GLN A 229 8.24 -8.64 17.38
CA GLN A 229 6.91 -8.24 17.85
C GLN A 229 5.98 -7.83 16.70
N TYR A 230 6.49 -7.14 15.69
CA TYR A 230 5.69 -6.66 14.56
C TYR A 230 5.42 -7.76 13.55
N ILE A 231 6.39 -8.65 13.30
CA ILE A 231 6.18 -9.85 12.48
C ILE A 231 5.17 -10.79 13.15
N SER A 232 5.26 -10.96 14.48
CA SER A 232 4.29 -11.73 15.24
C SER A 232 2.89 -11.14 15.11
N HIS A 233 2.76 -9.83 15.24
CA HIS A 233 1.47 -9.16 15.11
C HIS A 233 0.86 -9.40 13.72
N MET A 234 1.63 -9.18 12.65
CA MET A 234 1.20 -9.41 11.26
C MET A 234 0.79 -10.89 11.04
N SER A 235 1.53 -11.83 11.64
CA SER A 235 1.25 -13.28 11.53
C SER A 235 -0.05 -13.69 12.20
N ILE A 236 -0.42 -13.03 13.29
CA ILE A 236 -1.71 -13.25 13.98
C ILE A 236 -2.85 -12.63 13.19
N GLU A 237 -2.68 -11.41 12.69
CA GLU A 237 -3.74 -10.66 12.01
C GLU A 237 -4.02 -11.15 10.58
N GLN A 238 -2.99 -11.58 9.86
CA GLN A 238 -3.06 -11.93 8.44
C GLN A 238 -2.34 -13.27 8.16
N PRO A 239 -2.72 -14.37 8.82
CA PRO A 239 -1.98 -15.64 8.75
C PRO A 239 -1.89 -16.21 7.34
N ARG A 240 -2.96 -16.06 6.54
CA ARG A 240 -2.99 -16.53 5.15
C ARG A 240 -2.05 -15.72 4.25
N MET A 241 -2.04 -14.39 4.40
CA MET A 241 -1.08 -13.53 3.70
C MET A 241 0.36 -13.89 4.07
N VAL A 242 0.65 -14.07 5.36
CA VAL A 242 1.99 -14.47 5.82
C VAL A 242 2.39 -15.83 5.27
N GLN A 243 1.47 -16.81 5.26
CA GLN A 243 1.73 -18.12 4.71
C GLN A 243 2.04 -18.07 3.21
N ASN A 244 1.33 -17.24 2.44
CA ASN A 244 1.60 -17.04 1.02
C ASN A 244 2.94 -16.31 0.79
N LEU A 245 3.24 -15.27 1.58
CA LEU A 245 4.49 -14.52 1.50
C LEU A 245 5.73 -15.37 1.85
N ARG A 246 5.58 -16.41 2.69
CA ARG A 246 6.66 -17.38 2.94
C ARG A 246 7.10 -18.11 1.67
N THR A 247 6.26 -18.21 0.65
CA THR A 247 6.60 -18.84 -0.64
C THR A 247 7.43 -17.93 -1.54
N ALA A 248 7.39 -16.60 -1.32
CA ALA A 248 8.12 -15.65 -2.15
C ALA A 248 9.63 -15.95 -2.16
N GLY A 249 10.22 -15.89 -3.36
CA GLY A 249 11.66 -16.06 -3.57
C GLY A 249 12.49 -14.89 -3.04
N GLY A 250 13.75 -14.83 -3.44
CA GLY A 250 14.66 -13.75 -3.08
C GLY A 250 15.53 -14.03 -1.84
N VAL A 251 16.52 -13.17 -1.65
CA VAL A 251 17.51 -13.24 -0.56
C VAL A 251 17.00 -12.67 0.77
N PHE A 252 15.95 -11.85 0.73
CA PHE A 252 15.34 -11.21 1.89
C PHE A 252 13.88 -11.63 2.01
N ASN A 253 13.61 -12.57 2.93
CA ASN A 253 12.27 -12.92 3.35
C ASN A 253 12.26 -13.32 4.84
N PRO A 254 12.12 -12.36 5.76
CA PRO A 254 12.09 -12.62 7.20
C PRO A 254 11.00 -13.63 7.62
N LEU A 255 9.88 -13.70 6.89
CA LEU A 255 8.76 -14.57 7.26
C LEU A 255 9.10 -16.07 7.15
N LYS A 256 10.12 -16.45 6.36
CA LYS A 256 10.67 -17.82 6.31
C LYS A 256 11.43 -18.23 7.57
N HIS A 257 11.91 -17.25 8.34
CA HIS A 257 12.67 -17.46 9.57
C HIS A 257 11.83 -17.24 10.84
N TYR A 258 10.57 -16.83 10.68
CA TYR A 258 9.63 -16.67 11.78
C TYR A 258 8.87 -17.99 12.00
N PRO A 259 8.85 -18.55 13.23
CA PRO A 259 8.13 -19.81 13.53
C PRO A 259 6.62 -19.66 13.36
#